data_AF-A0A850SV64-F1
#
_entry.id   AF-A0A850SV64-F1
#
_cell.length_a   1.000
_cell.length_b   1.000
_cell.length_c   1.000
_cell.angle_alpha   90.00
_cell.angle_beta   90.00
_cell.angle_gamma   90.00
#
_symmetry.space_group_name_H-M   'P 1'
#
loop_
_entity.id
_entity.type
_entity.pdbx_description
1 polymer ?
#
loop_
_entity_poly.entity_id
_entity_poly.type
_entity_poly.pdbx_seq_one_letter_code
_entity_poly.pdbx_strand_id
1 'polypeptide(L)'
;TGGSGAAQQAVILAGQMSQLRHSREQESRADETAADILLAAGLDPAALARAFDAIRLSDPEDDENARDDQAEFPSWLSSHPNTKARVASARARARPGGPPPLPPEEWARVASACSG
;
A
#
# COMPACT_ATOMS: atom_id res chain seq x y z
N THR A 1 24.21 5.95 -40.51
CA THR A 1 24.05 5.10 -39.31
C THR A 1 23.73 6.01 -38.12
N GLY A 2 22.59 5.86 -37.43
CA GLY A 2 22.35 6.53 -36.12
C GLY A 2 20.98 7.18 -35.82
N GLY A 3 20.06 7.35 -36.78
CA GLY A 3 18.72 7.95 -36.57
C GLY A 3 17.78 7.20 -35.59
N SER A 4 18.29 6.12 -35.01
CA SER A 4 17.75 5.22 -34.00
C SER A 4 17.73 5.80 -32.57
N GLY A 5 18.48 6.85 -32.27
CA GLY A 5 18.71 7.27 -30.88
C GLY A 5 17.53 7.96 -30.18
N ALA A 6 16.73 8.73 -30.93
CA ALA A 6 15.70 9.60 -30.36
C ALA A 6 14.31 8.97 -30.35
N ALA A 7 14.06 8.02 -31.25
CA ALA A 7 12.85 7.20 -31.22
C ALA A 7 12.74 6.41 -29.90
N GLN A 8 13.87 6.03 -29.34
CA GLN A 8 13.89 5.34 -28.07
C GLN A 8 13.80 6.30 -26.88
N GLN A 9 13.63 7.62 -27.06
CA GLN A 9 13.07 8.46 -26.00
C GLN A 9 11.56 8.23 -25.78
N ALA A 10 10.89 7.42 -26.62
CA ALA A 10 9.67 6.75 -26.19
C ALA A 10 9.87 5.94 -24.88
N VAL A 11 11.09 5.45 -24.61
CA VAL A 11 11.56 4.92 -23.31
C VAL A 11 11.59 5.99 -22.21
N ILE A 12 11.78 7.28 -22.54
CA ILE A 12 11.71 8.40 -21.58
C ILE A 12 10.24 8.68 -21.16
N LEU A 13 9.27 8.52 -22.07
CA LEU A 13 7.86 8.84 -21.84
C LEU A 13 7.09 7.73 -21.10
N ALA A 14 7.39 6.45 -21.36
CA ALA A 14 6.93 5.33 -20.52
C ALA A 14 7.59 5.35 -19.13
N GLY A 15 8.83 5.87 -19.08
CA GLY A 15 9.53 6.25 -17.86
C GLY A 15 8.90 7.43 -17.10
N GLN A 16 7.89 8.12 -17.65
CA GLN A 16 7.08 9.16 -16.97
C GLN A 16 5.65 8.70 -16.66
N MET A 17 5.07 7.75 -17.41
CA MET A 17 3.81 7.09 -17.05
C MET A 17 3.96 6.21 -15.81
N SER A 18 5.16 5.66 -15.62
CA SER A 18 5.68 5.13 -14.36
C SER A 18 5.82 6.18 -13.24
N GLN A 19 5.86 7.49 -13.53
CA GLN A 19 5.97 8.55 -12.50
C GLN A 19 4.62 8.96 -11.89
N LEU A 20 3.50 8.43 -12.42
CA LEU A 20 2.15 8.88 -12.11
C LEU A 20 1.11 7.78 -11.86
N ARG A 21 1.47 6.48 -11.89
CA ARG A 21 0.76 5.51 -11.02
C ARG A 21 0.79 6.12 -9.62
N HIS A 22 -0.40 6.32 -9.03
CA HIS A 22 -0.79 7.50 -8.24
C HIS A 22 0.36 8.46 -7.88
N SER A 23 0.28 9.71 -8.34
CA SER A 23 1.33 10.67 -8.02
C SER A 23 1.58 10.68 -6.51
N ARG A 24 2.84 10.82 -6.07
CA ARG A 24 3.17 10.76 -4.64
C ARG A 24 2.32 11.72 -3.80
N GLU A 25 1.93 12.85 -4.38
CA GLU A 25 1.02 13.80 -3.76
C GLU A 25 -0.42 13.27 -3.64
N GLN A 26 -0.92 12.54 -4.65
CA GLN A 26 -2.22 11.87 -4.58
C GLN A 26 -2.23 10.79 -3.50
N GLU A 27 -1.19 9.96 -3.43
CA GLU A 27 -1.09 8.94 -2.38
C GLU A 27 -1.02 9.56 -1.01
N SER A 28 -0.23 10.64 -0.85
CA SER A 28 -0.12 11.35 0.42
C SER A 28 -1.47 11.93 0.86
N ARG A 29 -2.23 12.57 -0.04
CA ARG A 29 -3.59 13.05 0.27
C ARG A 29 -4.56 11.93 0.55
N ALA A 30 -4.47 10.82 -0.17
CA ALA A 30 -5.31 9.65 0.08
C ALA A 30 -5.03 9.07 1.47
N ASP A 31 -3.77 8.98 1.88
CA ASP A 31 -3.36 8.49 3.19
C ASP A 31 -3.80 9.43 4.32
N GLU A 32 -3.71 10.74 4.11
CA GLU A 32 -4.23 11.76 5.03
C GLU A 32 -5.75 11.61 5.19
N THR A 33 -6.48 11.53 4.08
CA THR A 33 -7.94 11.36 4.08
C THR A 33 -8.35 10.05 4.75
N ALA A 34 -7.61 8.96 4.52
CA ALA A 34 -7.86 7.68 5.16
C ALA A 34 -7.68 7.76 6.69
N ALA A 35 -6.64 8.45 7.17
CA ALA A 35 -6.43 8.67 8.60
C ALA A 35 -7.56 9.50 9.22
N ASP A 36 -8.03 10.54 8.52
CA ASP A 36 -9.16 11.37 8.98
C ASP A 36 -10.46 10.57 9.04
N ILE A 37 -10.72 9.69 8.07
CA ILE A 37 -11.88 8.79 8.07
C ILE A 37 -11.82 7.85 9.28
N LEU A 38 -10.66 7.24 9.56
CA LEU A 38 -10.49 6.35 10.71
C LEU A 38 -10.75 7.08 12.02
N LEU A 39 -10.19 8.30 12.17
CA LEU A 39 -10.43 9.14 13.34
C LEU A 39 -11.90 9.51 13.50
N ALA A 40 -12.57 9.93 12.41
CA ALA A 40 -13.99 10.29 12.42
C ALA A 40 -14.90 9.10 12.77
N ALA A 41 -14.48 7.88 12.43
CA ALA A 41 -15.16 6.64 12.79
C ALA A 41 -14.85 6.17 14.23
N GLY A 42 -13.99 6.87 14.97
CA GLY A 42 -13.55 6.46 16.31
C GLY A 42 -12.62 5.25 16.32
N LEU A 43 -11.95 4.97 15.20
CA LEU A 43 -11.01 3.86 15.02
C LEU A 43 -9.56 4.29 15.24
N ASP A 44 -8.68 3.32 15.48
CA ASP A 44 -7.23 3.54 15.56
C ASP A 44 -6.65 3.93 14.18
N PRO A 45 -6.16 5.18 13.97
CA PRO A 45 -5.53 5.57 12.71
C PRO A 45 -4.19 4.85 12.49
N ALA A 46 -3.56 4.28 13.53
CA ALA A 46 -2.38 3.44 13.35
C ALA A 46 -2.70 2.13 12.61
N ALA A 47 -3.98 1.76 12.47
CA ALA A 47 -4.40 0.66 11.60
C ALA A 47 -3.98 0.85 10.15
N LEU A 48 -3.92 2.09 9.66
CA LEU A 48 -3.47 2.38 8.30
C LEU A 48 -2.00 1.99 8.09
N ALA A 49 -1.14 2.25 9.08
CA ALA A 49 0.25 1.82 9.04
C ALA A 49 0.40 0.30 9.04
N ARG A 50 -0.43 -0.42 9.82
CA ARG A 50 -0.45 -1.89 9.85
C ARG A 50 -0.92 -2.48 8.51
N ALA A 51 -1.92 -1.86 7.89
CA ALA A 51 -2.42 -2.28 6.58
C ALA A 51 -1.33 -2.15 5.49
N PHE A 52 -0.63 -1.01 5.44
CA PHE A 52 0.48 -0.85 4.51
C PHE A 52 1.64 -1.81 4.80
N ASP A 53 1.90 -2.12 6.08
CA ASP A 53 2.95 -3.09 6.42
C ASP A 53 2.58 -4.51 5.98
N ALA A 54 1.30 -4.89 6.08
CA ALA A 54 0.80 -6.17 5.56
C ALA A 54 0.92 -6.24 4.03
N ILE A 55 0.53 -5.18 3.32
CA ILE A 55 0.68 -5.07 1.85
C ILE A 55 2.15 -5.21 1.45
N ARG A 56 3.04 -4.50 2.16
CA ARG A 56 4.48 -4.54 1.93
C ARG A 56 5.06 -5.94 2.08
N LEU A 57 4.60 -6.70 3.08
CA LEU A 57 5.06 -8.07 3.34
C LEU A 57 4.52 -9.09 2.32
N SER A 58 3.51 -8.73 1.54
CA SER A 58 2.95 -9.57 0.47
C SER A 58 3.48 -9.19 -0.92
N ASP A 59 4.24 -8.11 -1.04
CA ASP A 59 4.78 -7.62 -2.31
C ASP A 59 6.02 -8.44 -2.71
N PRO A 60 5.97 -9.20 -3.82
CA PRO A 60 7.10 -10.03 -4.27
C PRO A 60 8.33 -9.20 -4.66
N GLU A 61 8.17 -7.90 -4.96
CA GLU A 61 9.29 -7.01 -5.30
C GLU A 61 10.00 -6.45 -4.05
N ASP A 62 9.36 -6.50 -2.88
CA ASP A 62 9.86 -5.91 -1.64
C ASP A 62 10.50 -6.96 -0.70
N ASP A 63 10.77 -8.16 -1.24
CA ASP A 63 10.94 -9.37 -0.46
C ASP A 63 12.40 -9.86 -0.30
N GLU A 64 12.89 -9.81 0.94
CA GLU A 64 14.09 -10.55 1.39
C GLU A 64 13.71 -11.84 2.18
N ASN A 65 12.43 -12.11 2.41
CA ASN A 65 11.93 -13.22 3.24
C ASN A 65 10.65 -13.85 2.66
N ALA A 66 10.59 -14.02 1.34
CA ALA A 66 9.37 -14.44 0.66
C ALA A 66 8.87 -15.75 1.25
N ARG A 67 7.74 -15.68 1.95
CA ARG A 67 7.08 -16.86 2.45
C ARG A 67 6.42 -17.54 1.26
N ASP A 68 6.62 -18.86 1.17
CA ASP A 68 6.19 -19.73 0.07
C ASP A 68 4.65 -19.83 -0.07
N ASP A 69 3.90 -19.08 0.75
CA ASP A 69 2.44 -19.03 0.83
C ASP A 69 1.84 -17.75 0.21
N GLN A 70 2.58 -17.04 -0.65
CA GLN A 70 2.12 -15.77 -1.23
C GLN A 70 0.77 -15.94 -1.95
N ALA A 71 -0.28 -15.42 -1.31
CA ALA A 71 -1.51 -15.07 -1.99
C ALA A 71 -1.15 -14.20 -3.21
N GLU A 72 -1.75 -14.48 -4.37
CA GLU A 72 -1.47 -13.71 -5.60
C GLU A 72 -1.52 -12.21 -5.29
N PHE A 73 -0.38 -11.54 -5.47
CA PHE A 73 -0.29 -10.10 -5.27
C PHE A 73 -1.29 -9.42 -6.21
N PRO A 74 -2.34 -8.76 -5.70
CA PRO A 74 -3.40 -8.30 -6.57
C PRO A 74 -2.90 -7.23 -7.55
N SER A 75 -3.23 -7.36 -8.83
CA SER A 75 -2.75 -6.46 -9.90
C SER A 75 -3.13 -4.98 -9.70
N TRP A 76 -4.19 -4.70 -8.91
CA TRP A 76 -4.58 -3.34 -8.54
C TRP A 76 -3.61 -2.69 -7.55
N LEU A 77 -2.92 -3.49 -6.73
CA LEU A 77 -1.96 -3.02 -5.73
C LEU A 77 -0.65 -2.56 -6.39
N SER A 78 -0.30 -3.16 -7.54
CA SER A 78 0.78 -2.71 -8.42
C SER A 78 0.59 -1.29 -8.98
N SER A 79 -0.58 -0.67 -8.79
CA SER A 79 -0.87 0.72 -9.18
C SER A 79 -0.62 1.79 -8.11
N HIS A 80 -0.31 1.38 -6.87
CA HIS A 80 0.05 2.24 -5.74
C HIS A 80 1.44 1.90 -5.17
N PRO A 81 2.51 2.03 -5.98
CA PRO A 81 3.87 1.70 -5.56
C PRO A 81 4.36 2.69 -4.47
N ASN A 82 5.36 2.30 -3.66
CA ASN A 82 5.96 3.08 -2.55
C ASN A 82 5.37 2.82 -1.15
N THR A 83 5.02 1.56 -0.88
CA THR A 83 4.45 1.13 0.41
C THR A 83 5.34 1.48 1.62
N LYS A 84 6.67 1.42 1.50
CA LYS A 84 7.61 1.80 2.58
C LYS A 84 7.46 3.26 3.04
N ALA A 85 7.41 4.23 2.13
CA ALA A 85 7.24 5.63 2.49
C ALA A 85 5.86 5.89 3.11
N ARG A 86 4.83 5.20 2.61
CA ARG A 86 3.46 5.27 3.13
C ARG A 86 3.37 4.70 4.55
N VAL A 87 4.02 3.58 4.84
CA VAL A 87 4.15 3.03 6.22
C VAL A 87 4.78 4.07 7.16
N ALA A 88 5.92 4.66 6.78
CA ALA A 88 6.60 5.65 7.61
C ALA A 88 5.73 6.90 7.86
N SER A 89 5.09 7.41 6.81
CA SER A 89 4.19 8.56 6.89
C SER A 89 2.98 8.27 7.79
N ALA A 90 2.33 7.11 7.61
CA ALA A 90 1.21 6.67 8.43
C ALA A 90 1.61 6.50 9.91
N ARG A 91 2.80 5.94 10.20
CA ARG A 91 3.33 5.83 11.57
C ARG A 91 3.60 7.20 12.20
N ALA A 92 4.15 8.14 11.45
CA ALA A 92 4.41 9.50 11.94
C ALA A 92 3.13 10.29 12.24
N ARG A 93 2.03 9.96 11.54
CA ARG A 93 0.71 10.56 11.72
C ARG A 93 -0.18 9.80 12.71
N ALA A 94 0.24 8.60 13.12
CA ALA A 94 -0.48 7.81 14.09
C ALA A 94 -0.65 8.61 15.38
N ARG A 95 -1.87 8.60 15.90
CA ARG A 95 -2.21 9.18 17.19
C ARG A 95 -2.86 8.09 18.04
N PRO A 96 -2.79 8.18 19.38
CA PRO A 96 -3.61 7.34 20.24
C PRO A 96 -5.07 7.45 19.79
N GLY A 97 -5.65 6.33 19.40
CA GLY A 97 -7.00 6.25 18.83
C GLY A 97 -7.84 5.16 19.48
N GLY A 98 -9.06 4.99 18.98
CA GLY A 98 -10.01 4.03 19.52
C GLY A 98 -9.62 2.57 19.29
N PRO A 99 -10.52 1.62 19.60
CA PRO A 99 -10.23 0.20 19.44
C PRO A 99 -9.97 -0.16 17.96
N PRO A 100 -9.30 -1.30 17.69
CA PRO A 100 -9.24 -1.83 16.33
C PRO A 100 -10.66 -2.04 15.76
N PRO A 101 -10.85 -1.92 14.44
CA PRO A 101 -12.18 -2.00 13.82
C PRO A 101 -12.86 -3.36 13.98
N LEU A 102 -12.08 -4.42 14.18
CA LEU A 102 -12.58 -5.75 14.49
C LEU A 102 -11.87 -6.28 15.74
N PRO A 103 -12.62 -6.72 16.77
CA PRO A 103 -12.07 -7.45 17.90
C PRO A 103 -11.37 -8.75 17.44
N PRO A 104 -10.31 -9.21 18.14
CA PRO A 104 -9.55 -10.40 17.75
C PRO A 104 -10.43 -11.66 17.58
N GLU A 105 -11.43 -11.84 18.44
CA GLU A 105 -12.36 -12.97 18.40
C GLU A 105 -13.27 -12.94 17.17
N GLU A 106 -13.65 -11.75 16.70
CA GLU A 106 -14.48 -11.59 15.51
C GLU A 106 -13.64 -11.77 14.24
N TRP A 107 -12.42 -11.22 14.22
CA TRP A 107 -11.46 -11.46 13.16
C TRP A 107 -11.15 -12.96 13.00
N ALA A 108 -10.99 -13.70 14.10
CA ALA A 108 -10.76 -15.14 14.06
C ALA A 108 -11.89 -15.91 13.36
N ARG A 109 -13.15 -15.49 13.54
CA ARG A 109 -14.30 -16.09 12.84
C ARG A 109 -14.22 -15.85 11.33
N VAL A 110 -13.93 -14.62 10.92
CA VAL A 110 -13.77 -14.25 9.50
C VAL A 110 -12.62 -15.06 8.88
N ALA A 111 -11.46 -15.08 9.53
CA ALA A 111 -10.29 -15.81 9.05
C ALA A 111 -10.58 -17.32 8.88
N SER A 112 -11.28 -17.93 9.84
CA SER A 112 -11.64 -19.36 9.77
C SER A 112 -12.51 -19.72 8.57
N ALA A 113 -13.37 -18.79 8.12
CA ALA A 113 -14.23 -18.99 6.96
C ALA A 113 -13.47 -18.90 5.62
N CYS A 114 -12.34 -18.21 5.60
CA CYS A 114 -11.49 -18.04 4.41
C CYS A 114 -10.40 -19.11 4.28
N SER A 115 -10.16 -19.91 5.32
CA SER A 115 -9.18 -21.01 5.34
C SER A 115 -9.76 -22.37 4.94
N GLY A 116 -10.98 -22.39 4.38
CA GLY A 116 -11.70 -23.59 3.93
C GLY A 116 -11.63 -23.79 2.41
#